data_AF-K1SSC1-F1
#
_entry.id   AF-K1SSC1-F1
#
_cell.length_a   1.000
_cell.length_b   1.000
_cell.length_c   1.000
_cell.angle_alpha   90.00
_cell.angle_beta   90.00
_cell.angle_gamma   90.00
#
_symmetry.space_group_name_H-M   'P 1'
#
loop_
_entity.id
_entity.type
_entity.pdbx_description
1 polymer ?
#
loop_
_entity_poly.entity_id
_entity_poly.type
_entity_poly.pdbx_seq_one_letter_code
_entity_poly.pdbx_strand_id
1 'polypeptide(L)'
;LSVRQLHSRILPENTRTVDEIGEKEVKIDQCVIGSCTNGRISDLRAAANILKGKKIAKNVRCIIFPGTQQIWLDAMHEGLF
;
A
#
# COMPACT_ATOMS: atom_id res chain seq x y z
N LEU A 1 23.37 -18.04 -3.06
CA LEU A 1 22.72 -17.05 -2.17
C LEU A 1 22.72 -17.62 -0.77
N SER A 2 23.39 -16.97 0.20
CA SER A 2 23.47 -17.50 1.56
C SER A 2 22.11 -17.44 2.24
N VAL A 3 21.78 -18.44 3.07
CA VAL A 3 20.49 -18.52 3.81
C VAL A 3 20.23 -17.26 4.64
N ARG A 4 21.28 -16.56 5.09
CA ARG A 4 21.17 -15.27 5.82
C ARG A 4 20.62 -14.12 4.95
N GLN A 5 20.88 -14.10 3.65
CA GLN A 5 20.37 -13.06 2.75
C GLN A 5 18.88 -13.21 2.42
N LEU A 6 18.31 -14.41 2.56
CA LEU A 6 16.88 -14.65 2.35
C LEU A 6 16.03 -14.23 3.57
N HIS A 7 16.55 -14.37 4.79
CA HIS A 7 15.85 -14.02 6.03
C HIS A 7 15.70 -12.52 6.26
N SER A 8 16.49 -11.67 5.61
CA SER A 8 16.42 -10.23 5.84
C SER A 8 15.10 -9.63 5.34
N ARG A 9 14.57 -10.09 4.19
CA ARG A 9 13.35 -9.51 3.60
C ARG A 9 12.07 -9.71 4.43
N ILE A 10 12.05 -10.69 5.34
CA ILE A 10 10.83 -11.09 6.05
C ILE A 10 10.68 -10.42 7.43
N LEU A 11 11.71 -9.74 7.93
CA LEU A 11 11.66 -9.07 9.23
C LEU A 11 11.33 -7.58 9.09
N PRO A 12 10.43 -7.02 9.91
CA PRO A 12 10.11 -5.59 9.88
C PRO A 12 11.31 -4.66 10.12
N GLU A 13 12.31 -5.11 10.87
CA GLU A 13 13.51 -4.34 11.21
C GLU A 13 14.44 -4.08 10.02
N ASN A 14 14.31 -4.84 8.93
CA ASN A 14 15.12 -4.67 7.71
C ASN A 14 14.53 -3.58 6.80
N THR A 15 14.31 -2.39 7.35
CA THR A 15 13.83 -1.22 6.61
C THR A 15 14.97 -0.61 5.79
N ARG A 16 14.65 -0.16 4.57
CA ARG A 16 15.56 0.58 3.68
C ARG A 16 14.86 1.83 3.15
N THR A 17 15.66 2.82 2.77
CA THR A 17 15.16 4.02 2.09
C THR A 17 14.71 3.67 0.67
N VAL A 18 13.78 4.44 0.10
CA VAL A 18 13.24 4.18 -1.24
C VAL A 18 14.33 4.34 -2.31
N ASP A 19 15.30 5.24 -2.11
CA ASP A 19 16.42 5.49 -3.03
C ASP A 19 17.39 4.31 -3.16
N GLU A 20 17.41 3.41 -2.16
CA GLU A 20 18.21 2.18 -2.19
C GLU A 20 17.53 1.05 -2.98
N ILE A 21 16.25 1.21 -3.31
CA ILE A 21 15.52 0.27 -4.18
C ILE A 21 15.80 0.70 -5.62
N GLY A 22 16.77 0.04 -6.26
CA GLY A 22 17.06 0.29 -7.68
C GLY A 22 15.80 0.16 -8.55
N GLU A 23 15.70 0.96 -9.61
CA GLU A 23 14.51 1.08 -10.50
C GLU A 23 13.95 -0.25 -11.05
N LYS A 24 14.71 -1.35 -10.96
CA LYS A 24 14.37 -2.66 -11.53
C LYS A 24 14.02 -3.75 -10.51
N GLU A 25 14.03 -3.50 -9.21
CA GLU A 25 14.27 -4.61 -8.26
C GLU A 25 13.08 -5.12 -7.44
N VAL A 26 11.93 -4.42 -7.41
CA VAL A 26 10.76 -4.88 -6.65
C VAL A 26 9.50 -4.82 -7.50
N LYS A 27 9.19 -5.93 -8.16
CA LYS A 27 7.86 -6.16 -8.71
C LYS A 27 6.93 -6.54 -7.58
N ILE A 28 5.75 -5.92 -7.55
CA ILE A 28 4.66 -6.28 -6.65
C ILE A 28 3.52 -6.89 -7.45
N ASP A 29 2.88 -7.90 -6.89
CA ASP A 29 1.66 -8.48 -7.44
C ASP A 29 0.41 -7.91 -6.75
N GLN A 30 0.57 -7.36 -5.54
CA GLN A 30 -0.52 -6.81 -4.75
C GLN A 30 -0.09 -5.55 -3.98
N CYS A 31 -0.99 -4.58 -3.91
CA CYS A 31 -0.92 -3.42 -3.04
C CYS A 31 -2.12 -3.45 -2.08
N VAL A 32 -1.85 -3.33 -0.77
CA VAL A 32 -2.89 -3.21 0.26
C VAL A 32 -2.81 -1.82 0.85
N ILE A 33 -3.92 -1.09 0.79
CA ILE A 33 -4.06 0.24 1.37
C ILE A 33 -5.05 0.12 2.51
N GLY A 34 -4.56 0.28 3.74
CA GLY A 34 -5.38 0.16 4.92
C GLY A 34 -5.12 -1.11 5.73
N SER A 35 -5.01 -0.90 7.03
CA SER A 35 -4.79 -1.88 8.09
C SER A 35 -5.14 -1.22 9.42
N CYS A 36 -4.88 -1.89 10.55
CA CYS A 36 -4.97 -1.24 11.87
C CYS A 36 -4.03 -0.02 12.01
N THR A 37 -2.96 0.07 11.22
CA THR A 37 -2.00 1.17 11.27
C THR A 37 -2.31 2.30 10.28
N ASN A 38 -3.00 2.02 9.17
CA ASN A 38 -3.10 2.96 8.03
C ASN A 38 -4.50 3.02 7.38
N GLY A 39 -5.57 2.75 8.14
CA GLY A 39 -6.95 2.69 7.66
C GLY A 39 -7.83 3.90 7.99
N ARG A 40 -7.26 5.07 8.33
CA ARG A 40 -8.02 6.28 8.68
C ARG A 40 -8.50 7.01 7.42
N ILE A 41 -9.47 7.89 7.57
CA ILE A 41 -10.00 8.67 6.44
C ILE A 41 -8.90 9.53 5.77
N SER A 42 -7.95 10.05 6.56
CA SER A 42 -6.79 10.78 6.04
C SER A 42 -5.92 9.93 5.12
N ASP A 43 -5.74 8.65 5.46
CA ASP A 43 -4.92 7.71 4.68
C ASP A 43 -5.62 7.40 3.34
N LEU A 44 -6.94 7.19 3.37
CA LEU A 44 -7.75 6.94 2.18
C LEU A 44 -7.79 8.15 1.24
N ARG A 45 -7.93 9.37 1.77
CA ARG A 45 -7.86 10.61 0.98
C ARG A 45 -6.49 10.78 0.30
N ALA A 46 -5.41 10.51 1.03
CA ALA A 46 -4.06 10.58 0.46
C ALA A 46 -3.89 9.57 -0.68
N ALA A 47 -4.34 8.32 -0.49
CA ALA A 47 -4.33 7.30 -1.53
C ALA A 47 -5.15 7.71 -2.76
N ALA A 48 -6.38 8.20 -2.56
CA ALA A 48 -7.25 8.65 -3.64
C ALA A 48 -6.62 9.79 -4.45
N ASN A 49 -5.98 10.76 -3.79
CA ASN A 49 -5.29 11.86 -4.46
C ASN A 49 -4.13 11.38 -5.35
N ILE A 50 -3.34 10.40 -4.90
CA ILE A 50 -2.24 9.83 -5.67
C ILE A 50 -2.75 9.03 -6.88
N LEU A 51 -3.86 8.31 -6.70
CA LEU A 51 -4.45 7.44 -7.72
C LEU A 51 -5.36 8.19 -8.71
N LYS A 52 -5.77 9.42 -8.41
CA LYS A 52 -6.70 10.20 -9.24
C LYS A 52 -6.22 10.29 -10.69
N GLY A 53 -7.07 9.85 -11.63
CA GLY A 53 -6.79 9.84 -13.05
C GLY A 53 -5.76 8.78 -13.50
N LYS A 54 -5.28 7.95 -12.58
CA LYS A 54 -4.37 6.83 -12.88
C LYS A 54 -5.14 5.51 -12.91
N LYS A 55 -4.55 4.52 -13.57
CA LYS A 55 -5.02 3.14 -13.55
C LYS A 55 -4.01 2.28 -12.82
N ILE A 56 -4.51 1.33 -12.03
CA ILE A 56 -3.66 0.30 -11.44
C ILE A 56 -3.01 -0.50 -12.58
N ALA A 57 -1.74 -0.85 -12.39
CA ALA A 57 -0.99 -1.64 -13.37
C ALA A 57 -1.67 -3.00 -13.61
N LYS A 58 -1.66 -3.48 -14.86
CA LYS A 58 -2.44 -4.64 -15.32
C LYS A 58 -2.27 -5.92 -14.48
N ASN A 59 -1.08 -6.12 -13.92
CA ASN A 59 -0.74 -7.33 -13.16
C ASN A 59 -0.70 -7.10 -11.64
N VAL A 60 -1.26 -5.98 -11.16
CA VAL A 60 -1.28 -5.63 -9.74
C VAL A 60 -2.70 -5.62 -9.23
N ARG A 61 -2.97 -6.39 -8.17
CA ARG A 61 -4.22 -6.29 -7.42
C ARG A 61 -4.10 -5.19 -6.37
N CYS A 62 -4.94 -4.17 -6.42
CA CYS A 62 -5.05 -3.17 -5.37
C CYS A 62 -6.27 -3.49 -4.49
N ILE A 63 -6.07 -3.58 -3.18
CA ILE A 63 -7.14 -3.85 -2.20
C ILE A 63 -7.13 -2.72 -1.17
N ILE A 64 -8.31 -2.18 -0.86
CA ILE A 64 -8.46 -1.08 0.09
C ILE A 64 -9.29 -1.55 1.28
N PHE A 65 -8.75 -1.37 2.49
CA PHE A 65 -9.37 -1.76 3.76
C PHE A 65 -9.55 -0.55 4.68
N PRO A 66 -10.75 0.05 4.73
CA PRO A 66 -11.07 1.05 5.74
C PRO A 66 -10.90 0.46 7.15
N GLY A 67 -10.31 1.23 8.07
CA GLY A 67 -9.98 0.76 9.42
C GLY A 67 -11.20 0.46 10.30
N THR A 68 -12.34 1.08 10.00
CA THR A 68 -13.63 0.85 10.67
C THR A 68 -14.78 1.03 9.70
N GLN A 69 -15.97 0.57 10.09
CA GLN A 69 -17.20 0.79 9.33
C GLN A 69 -17.54 2.28 9.17
N GLN A 70 -17.27 3.11 10.18
CA GLN A 70 -17.49 4.55 10.08
C GLN A 70 -16.61 5.19 9.00
N ILE A 71 -15.31 4.81 8.95
CA ILE A 71 -14.40 5.33 7.92
C ILE A 71 -14.80 4.87 6.52
N TRP A 72 -15.34 3.66 6.39
CA TRP A 72 -15.91 3.19 5.12
C TRP A 72 -17.08 4.07 4.68
N LEU A 73 -18.02 4.37 5.58
CA LEU A 73 -19.15 5.27 5.28
C LEU A 73 -18.68 6.67 4.90
N ASP A 74 -17.75 7.24 5.64
CA ASP A 74 -17.21 8.57 5.37
C ASP A 74 -16.54 8.63 3.98
N ALA A 75 -15.74 7.61 3.65
CA ALA A 75 -15.08 7.52 2.34
C ALA A 75 -16.07 7.36 1.17
N MET A 76 -17.19 6.65 1.39
CA MET A 76 -18.28 6.58 0.40
C MET A 76 -18.98 7.93 0.22
N HIS A 77 -19.28 8.64 1.31
CA HIS A 77 -19.89 9.97 1.24
C HIS A 77 -18.99 10.98 0.50
N GLU A 78 -17.67 10.84 0.62
CA GLU A 78 -16.70 11.67 -0.09
C GLU A 78 -16.42 11.23 -1.54
N GLY A 79 -16.93 10.06 -1.96
CA GLY A 79 -16.68 9.53 -3.31
C GLY A 79 -15.22 9.13 -3.53
N LEU A 80 -14.55 8.62 -2.49
CA LEU A 80 -13.17 8.10 -2.61
C LEU A 80 -13.11 6.74 -3.32
N PHE A 81 -14.26 6.08 -3.46
CA PHE A 81 -14.46 4.78 -4.11
C PHE A 81 -15.58 4.84 -5.13
#